data_AF-A0A2T5J3Z6-F1
#
_entry.id   AF-A0A2T5J3Z6-F1
#
_cell.length_a   1.000
_cell.length_b   1.000
_cell.length_c   1.000
_cell.angle_alpha   90.00
_cell.angle_beta   90.00
_cell.angle_gamma   90.00
#
_symmetry.space_group_name_H-M   'P 1'
#
loop_
_entity.id
_entity.type
_entity.pdbx_description
1 polymer ?
#
loop_
_entity_poly.entity_id
_entity_poly.type
_entity_poly.pdbx_seq_one_letter_code
_entity_poly.pdbx_strand_id
1 'polypeptide(L)'
;MKKIILGIACLLGLAIITALTLLNTPSTPPISDLAKQTPVKQLSLSSQLIPDTDLPPDGTRSLFDHLMAQNNGLPYPFSQLIQLLKQQHPEGLEPISLLIPHGRSLLKGQADDAHPRIVVAADFDGHNAPAGLGLTTRGQLFLGFVENANEIEVLSYNEKAGRFEFQLVQNYCEGCVPRIVYARRAICTTCHQGGTPIFSQRPWNETNGQQSTAAAIAVARKSQQAYQSVALQQPLAHSERFDQLTDIGNFYQVTQRLWLDGCGADGSQCRRQMLRLALQYADNAGGFDANSTDAQTLKQLQAKHFPKDGIPVPESDLLNRDPIGDKQGIKGWLRSLVTRDIQFGEGAKDNEDLSAFEKLPPLRKELDPLTLRTPKQVLTAQDIDGVYGLASFFSQADITTLLQANGGHLAPLLVKISQLPDTVFAAKPFSRVAMMQVLLAKNRDYCCLNTTEMSPPVVSGVPPLVIKHKPELQAFADYCFACHRGNPAQRLNFMAGATEEDVLANIQAKKEIRDALDWARYEGSDKASKLMPPRDSIQYHKLKQADEKTRQQMRDTVPSLFDF
;
A
#
# COMPACT_ATOMS: atom_id res chain seq x y z
N MET A 1 37.41 -2.34 56.28
CA MET A 1 36.01 -2.62 55.88
C MET A 1 35.37 -1.51 55.04
N LYS A 2 35.25 -0.26 55.49
CA LYS A 2 34.61 0.83 54.71
C LYS A 2 35.16 1.05 53.28
N LYS A 3 36.49 1.00 53.10
CA LYS A 3 37.12 1.16 51.77
C LYS A 3 36.84 -0.01 50.81
N ILE A 4 36.70 -1.22 51.33
CA ILE A 4 36.38 -2.43 50.54
C ILE A 4 34.90 -2.41 50.13
N ILE A 5 34.01 -2.03 51.04
CA ILE A 5 32.57 -1.87 50.76
C ILE A 5 32.35 -0.78 49.71
N LEU A 6 33.06 0.34 49.81
CA LEU A 6 32.98 1.44 48.83
C LEU A 6 33.53 1.01 47.45
N GLY A 7 34.62 0.24 47.42
CA GLY A 7 35.17 -0.32 46.17
C GLY A 7 34.22 -1.30 45.49
N ILE A 8 33.58 -2.19 46.26
CA ILE A 8 32.56 -3.13 45.75
C ILE A 8 31.33 -2.38 45.24
N ALA A 9 30.85 -1.37 45.96
CA ALA A 9 29.72 -0.54 45.54
C ALA A 9 30.01 0.25 44.25
N CYS A 10 31.22 0.81 44.10
CA CYS A 10 31.64 1.46 42.86
C CYS A 10 31.74 0.48 41.68
N LEU A 11 32.28 -0.73 41.89
CA LEU A 11 32.36 -1.75 40.84
C LEU A 11 30.98 -2.27 40.42
N LEU A 12 30.07 -2.48 41.38
CA LEU A 12 28.67 -2.80 41.09
C LEU A 12 27.97 -1.66 40.38
N GLY A 13 28.17 -0.41 40.80
CA GLY A 13 27.63 0.77 40.13
C GLY A 13 28.12 0.89 38.69
N LEU A 14 29.42 0.67 38.45
CA LEU A 14 29.99 0.68 37.10
C LEU A 14 29.41 -0.47 36.25
N ALA A 15 29.34 -1.69 36.79
CA ALA A 15 28.78 -2.84 36.08
C ALA A 15 27.30 -2.65 35.74
N ILE A 16 26.52 -2.05 36.64
CA ILE A 16 25.12 -1.69 36.40
C ILE A 16 25.04 -0.62 35.29
N ILE A 17 25.85 0.44 35.34
CA ILE A 17 25.87 1.47 34.29
C ILE A 17 26.26 0.86 32.94
N THR A 18 27.29 0.02 32.88
CA THR A 18 27.73 -0.63 31.64
C THR A 18 26.65 -1.57 31.09
N ALA A 19 26.00 -2.37 31.95
CA ALA A 19 24.88 -3.21 31.56
C ALA A 19 23.69 -2.40 31.05
N LEU A 20 23.35 -1.28 31.70
CA LEU A 20 22.30 -0.34 31.27
C LEU A 20 22.63 0.28 29.91
N THR A 21 23.88 0.69 29.69
CA THR A 21 24.29 1.26 28.40
C THR A 21 24.25 0.24 27.27
N LEU A 22 24.64 -1.01 27.53
CA LEU A 22 24.60 -2.10 26.53
C LEU A 22 23.17 -2.54 26.22
N LEU A 23 22.26 -2.46 27.19
CA LEU A 23 20.83 -2.76 27.01
C LEU A 23 20.09 -1.64 26.25
N ASN A 24 20.57 -0.39 26.31
CA ASN A 24 19.97 0.77 25.65
C ASN A 24 20.64 1.18 24.33
N THR A 25 21.76 0.58 23.94
CA THR A 25 22.36 0.82 22.62
C THR A 25 21.42 0.34 21.51
N PRO A 26 21.03 1.21 20.55
CA PRO A 26 20.18 0.81 19.45
C PRO A 26 20.88 -0.28 18.63
N SER A 27 20.15 -1.37 18.38
CA SER A 27 20.69 -2.57 17.71
C SER A 27 20.87 -2.41 16.19
N THR A 28 20.36 -1.31 15.64
CA THR A 28 20.31 -1.00 14.21
C THR A 28 20.60 0.49 14.00
N PRO A 29 21.27 0.89 12.89
CA PRO A 29 21.45 2.30 12.56
C PRO A 29 20.14 3.09 12.47
N PRO A 30 20.16 4.42 12.66
CA PRO A 30 18.99 5.27 12.47
C PRO A 30 18.36 5.10 11.09
N ILE A 31 17.03 5.24 11.00
CA ILE A 31 16.30 5.08 9.73
C ILE A 31 16.77 6.08 8.68
N SER A 32 17.13 7.31 9.11
CA SER A 32 17.69 8.33 8.23
C SER A 32 19.03 7.94 7.61
N ASP A 33 19.82 7.08 8.27
CA ASP A 33 21.07 6.57 7.75
C ASP A 33 20.85 5.34 6.87
N LEU A 34 19.95 4.44 7.26
CA LEU A 34 19.52 3.31 6.42
C LEU A 34 18.94 3.79 5.08
N ALA A 35 18.13 4.85 5.08
CA ALA A 35 17.53 5.40 3.88
C ALA A 35 18.54 6.06 2.92
N LYS A 36 19.73 6.45 3.41
CA LYS A 36 20.83 6.95 2.57
C LYS A 36 21.65 5.82 1.96
N GLN A 37 21.61 4.63 2.55
CA GLN A 37 22.33 3.47 2.02
C GLN A 37 21.63 3.00 0.75
N THR A 38 22.20 3.33 -0.41
CA THR A 38 21.79 2.68 -1.65
C THR A 38 22.30 1.24 -1.58
N PRO A 39 21.43 0.21 -1.62
CA PRO A 39 21.93 -1.15 -1.74
C PRO A 39 22.80 -1.22 -2.99
N VAL A 40 23.98 -1.83 -2.90
CA VAL A 40 24.82 -2.12 -4.06
C VAL A 40 24.04 -3.07 -4.95
N LYS A 41 23.28 -2.51 -5.90
CA LYS A 41 22.47 -3.26 -6.85
C LYS A 41 23.44 -4.00 -7.77
N GLN A 42 23.55 -5.32 -7.63
CA GLN A 42 23.94 -6.13 -8.78
C GLN A 42 22.99 -5.73 -9.92
N LEU A 43 23.54 -5.37 -11.08
CA LEU A 43 22.81 -4.94 -12.28
C LEU A 43 22.00 -6.12 -12.86
N SER A 44 21.01 -6.62 -12.13
CA SER A 44 20.09 -7.65 -12.59
C SER A 44 19.16 -7.08 -13.66
N LEU A 45 18.61 -7.93 -14.52
CA LEU A 45 17.70 -7.49 -15.58
C LEU A 45 16.43 -6.88 -14.98
N SER A 46 15.89 -7.50 -13.92
CA SER A 46 14.76 -6.96 -13.17
C SER A 46 15.05 -5.55 -12.63
N SER A 47 16.26 -5.30 -12.12
CA SER A 47 16.62 -3.99 -11.56
C SER A 47 16.72 -2.86 -12.59
N GLN A 48 16.93 -3.22 -13.86
CA GLN A 48 17.00 -2.30 -15.01
C GLN A 48 15.60 -2.02 -15.57
N LEU A 49 14.75 -3.04 -15.65
CA LEU A 49 13.41 -2.94 -16.24
C LEU A 49 12.33 -2.51 -15.24
N ILE A 50 12.57 -2.74 -13.95
CA ILE A 50 11.71 -2.32 -12.83
C ILE A 50 12.54 -1.34 -12.02
N PRO A 51 12.46 -0.03 -12.33
CA PRO A 51 13.23 0.97 -11.62
C PRO A 51 12.84 1.02 -10.15
N ASP A 52 13.70 1.58 -9.31
CA ASP A 52 13.51 1.69 -7.86
C ASP A 52 13.31 3.16 -7.46
N THR A 53 12.56 3.89 -8.28
CA THR A 53 12.23 5.30 -8.08
C THR A 53 11.04 5.48 -7.16
N ASP A 54 10.96 6.63 -6.46
CA ASP A 54 9.82 7.03 -5.62
C ASP A 54 8.51 7.09 -6.42
N LEU A 55 8.56 7.73 -7.59
CA LEU A 55 7.44 7.80 -8.52
C LEU A 55 7.32 6.52 -9.35
N PRO A 56 6.09 6.14 -9.75
CA PRO A 56 5.86 5.01 -10.65
C PRO A 56 6.46 5.34 -12.03
N PRO A 57 6.89 4.32 -12.81
CA PRO A 57 7.30 4.53 -14.19
C PRO A 57 6.22 5.25 -15.02
N ASP A 58 6.65 6.03 -16.00
CA ASP A 58 5.76 6.79 -16.87
C ASP A 58 4.67 5.91 -17.51
N GLY A 59 3.43 6.43 -17.48
CA GLY A 59 2.26 5.71 -18.00
C GLY A 59 1.84 4.49 -17.16
N THR A 60 2.30 4.39 -15.90
CA THR A 60 1.87 3.38 -14.93
C THR A 60 1.40 4.04 -13.62
N ARG A 61 0.57 3.31 -12.86
CA ARG A 61 0.03 3.71 -11.55
C ARG A 61 -0.30 2.47 -10.72
N SER A 62 -0.38 2.64 -9.41
CA SER A 62 -0.80 1.57 -8.50
C SER A 62 -2.30 1.27 -8.64
N LEU A 63 -2.72 0.08 -8.20
CA LEU A 63 -4.13 -0.27 -8.08
C LEU A 63 -4.92 0.76 -7.24
N PHE A 64 -4.34 1.26 -6.15
CA PHE A 64 -4.99 2.27 -5.31
C PHE A 64 -5.33 3.55 -6.08
N ASP A 65 -4.42 4.07 -6.90
CA ASP A 65 -4.68 5.26 -7.72
C ASP A 65 -5.85 5.04 -8.68
N HIS A 66 -5.94 3.85 -9.28
CA HIS A 66 -7.05 3.48 -10.15
C HIS A 66 -8.38 3.48 -9.40
N LEU A 67 -8.43 2.86 -8.22
CA LEU A 67 -9.63 2.85 -7.39
C LEU A 67 -10.05 4.27 -6.99
N MET A 68 -9.11 5.12 -6.59
CA MET A 68 -9.42 6.50 -6.19
C MET A 68 -9.85 7.37 -7.38
N ALA A 69 -9.21 7.24 -8.55
CA ALA A 69 -9.61 7.97 -9.75
C ALA A 69 -11.02 7.59 -10.24
N GLN A 70 -11.37 6.31 -10.14
CA GLN A 70 -12.71 5.80 -10.45
C GLN A 70 -13.75 6.27 -9.44
N ASN A 71 -13.36 6.34 -8.17
CA ASN A 71 -14.21 6.86 -7.09
C ASN A 71 -14.33 8.41 -7.11
N ASN A 72 -13.72 9.11 -8.07
CA ASN A 72 -13.68 10.57 -8.13
C ASN A 72 -12.93 11.24 -6.95
N GLY A 73 -12.09 10.51 -6.22
CA GLY A 73 -11.32 11.03 -5.10
C GLY A 73 -11.32 10.10 -3.89
N LEU A 74 -10.76 10.60 -2.79
CA LEU A 74 -10.65 9.87 -1.53
C LEU A 74 -11.98 9.90 -0.76
N PRO A 75 -12.55 8.73 -0.41
CA PRO A 75 -13.67 8.67 0.54
C PRO A 75 -13.25 9.16 1.92
N TYR A 76 -14.15 9.84 2.63
CA TYR A 76 -13.99 10.23 4.03
C TYR A 76 -15.32 10.05 4.77
N PRO A 77 -15.34 9.59 6.04
CA PRO A 77 -14.20 9.11 6.86
C PRO A 77 -13.67 7.73 6.43
N PHE A 78 -12.71 7.16 7.18
CA PHE A 78 -12.04 5.89 6.82
C PHE A 78 -13.02 4.74 6.58
N SER A 79 -14.14 4.71 7.31
CA SER A 79 -15.22 3.74 7.09
C SER A 79 -15.81 3.79 5.67
N GLN A 80 -15.78 4.93 4.98
CA GLN A 80 -16.21 5.04 3.58
C GLN A 80 -15.19 4.41 2.62
N LEU A 81 -13.90 4.39 2.99
CA LEU A 81 -12.89 3.66 2.22
C LEU A 81 -13.05 2.14 2.37
N ILE A 82 -13.39 1.67 3.57
CA ILE A 82 -13.80 0.27 3.80
C ILE A 82 -15.03 -0.08 2.95
N GLN A 83 -16.04 0.80 2.98
CA GLN A 83 -17.27 0.62 2.21
C GLN A 83 -17.01 0.60 0.69
N LEU A 84 -16.09 1.42 0.19
CA LEU A 84 -15.66 1.38 -1.21
C LEU A 84 -15.07 0.01 -1.56
N LEU A 85 -14.15 -0.52 -0.75
CA LEU A 85 -13.56 -1.85 -0.99
C LEU A 85 -14.61 -2.97 -0.94
N LYS A 86 -15.54 -2.89 0.02
CA LYS A 86 -16.69 -3.81 0.12
C LYS A 86 -17.56 -3.79 -1.15
N GLN A 87 -17.82 -2.62 -1.71
CA GLN A 87 -18.60 -2.47 -2.95
C GLN A 87 -17.89 -3.07 -4.18
N GLN A 88 -16.56 -3.12 -4.16
CA GLN A 88 -15.77 -3.79 -5.22
C GLN A 88 -15.78 -5.32 -5.06
N HIS A 89 -16.04 -5.84 -3.85
CA HIS A 89 -16.10 -7.27 -3.60
C HIS A 89 -17.32 -7.89 -4.32
N PRO A 90 -17.16 -8.96 -5.14
CA PRO A 90 -18.27 -9.55 -5.90
C PRO A 90 -19.45 -10.03 -5.06
N GLU A 91 -19.16 -10.54 -3.86
CA GLU A 91 -20.16 -10.99 -2.88
C GLU A 91 -20.47 -9.93 -1.80
N GLY A 92 -19.91 -8.72 -1.91
CA GLY A 92 -20.14 -7.64 -0.95
C GLY A 92 -19.60 -7.89 0.47
N LEU A 93 -18.55 -8.72 0.61
CA LEU A 93 -17.89 -8.99 1.89
C LEU A 93 -16.95 -7.85 2.28
N GLU A 94 -16.79 -7.64 3.59
CA GLU A 94 -15.83 -6.68 4.13
C GLU A 94 -14.38 -7.12 3.82
N PRO A 95 -13.46 -6.17 3.60
CA PRO A 95 -12.04 -6.51 3.46
C PRO A 95 -11.47 -7.06 4.77
N ILE A 96 -10.42 -7.87 4.68
CA ILE A 96 -9.71 -8.39 5.86
C ILE A 96 -9.12 -7.22 6.63
N SER A 97 -9.59 -7.04 7.87
CA SER A 97 -9.25 -5.86 8.67
C SER A 97 -8.90 -6.26 10.11
N LEU A 98 -7.85 -5.64 10.67
CA LEU A 98 -7.36 -5.89 12.03
C LEU A 98 -7.05 -4.56 12.74
N LEU A 99 -7.10 -4.58 14.07
CA LEU A 99 -6.69 -3.47 14.93
C LEU A 99 -5.35 -3.82 15.60
N ILE A 100 -4.41 -2.87 15.58
CA ILE A 100 -3.06 -2.98 16.16
C ILE A 100 -2.79 -1.75 17.05
N PRO A 101 -2.98 -1.84 18.37
CA PRO A 101 -2.82 -0.69 19.27
C PRO A 101 -1.37 -0.28 19.48
N HIS A 102 -0.44 -1.24 19.44
CA HIS A 102 0.97 -1.01 19.74
C HIS A 102 1.86 -1.48 18.59
N GLY A 103 1.65 -0.94 17.39
CA GLY A 103 2.34 -1.38 16.17
C GLY A 103 3.83 -1.03 16.10
N ARG A 104 4.45 -1.50 15.03
CA ARG A 104 5.89 -1.32 14.73
C ARG A 104 6.15 -0.44 13.50
N SER A 105 5.13 0.22 12.97
CA SER A 105 5.24 1.10 11.79
C SER A 105 5.97 2.40 12.11
N LEU A 106 6.17 3.24 11.09
CA LEU A 106 6.79 4.56 11.28
C LEU A 106 5.95 5.43 12.23
N LEU A 107 4.62 5.29 12.16
CA LEU A 107 3.65 5.97 13.02
C LEU A 107 3.51 5.32 14.42
N LYS A 108 4.45 4.47 14.85
CA LYS A 108 4.45 3.91 16.20
C LYS A 108 4.43 5.05 17.23
N GLY A 109 3.58 4.93 18.25
CA GLY A 109 3.34 6.00 19.24
C GLY A 109 2.19 6.95 18.88
N GLN A 110 1.64 6.90 17.66
CA GLN A 110 0.39 7.62 17.30
C GLN A 110 -0.87 6.75 17.43
N ALA A 111 -0.70 5.48 17.77
CA ALA A 111 -1.76 4.53 18.07
C ALA A 111 -1.64 4.03 19.52
N ASP A 112 -2.79 3.72 20.12
CA ASP A 112 -2.91 3.13 21.45
C ASP A 112 -4.16 2.22 21.53
N ASP A 113 -4.50 1.73 22.72
CA ASP A 113 -5.70 0.89 22.90
C ASP A 113 -7.01 1.66 22.64
N ALA A 114 -7.04 2.98 22.81
CA ALA A 114 -8.22 3.79 22.54
C ALA A 114 -8.39 4.10 21.04
N HIS A 115 -7.28 4.30 20.33
CA HIS A 115 -7.18 4.66 18.92
C HIS A 115 -6.18 3.73 18.22
N PRO A 116 -6.52 2.45 18.05
CA PRO A 116 -5.60 1.48 17.47
C PRO A 116 -5.36 1.76 15.98
N ARG A 117 -4.18 1.40 15.47
CA ARG A 117 -3.94 1.41 14.02
C ARG A 117 -4.85 0.38 13.36
N ILE A 118 -5.52 0.78 12.29
CA ILE A 118 -6.33 -0.13 11.48
C ILE A 118 -5.48 -0.59 10.30
N VAL A 119 -5.35 -1.90 10.11
CA VAL A 119 -4.74 -2.47 8.90
C VAL A 119 -5.79 -3.21 8.09
N VAL A 120 -5.75 -3.05 6.77
CA VAL A 120 -6.74 -3.59 5.83
C VAL A 120 -6.02 -4.24 4.65
N ALA A 121 -6.49 -5.39 4.21
CA ALA A 121 -6.08 -6.04 2.98
C ALA A 121 -7.31 -6.36 2.13
N ALA A 122 -7.26 -6.02 0.84
CA ALA A 122 -8.29 -6.45 -0.11
C ALA A 122 -8.07 -7.93 -0.47
N ASP A 123 -9.13 -8.73 -0.40
CA ASP A 123 -9.05 -10.19 -0.55
C ASP A 123 -10.16 -10.75 -1.44
N PHE A 124 -10.16 -10.32 -2.71
CA PHE A 124 -11.13 -10.83 -3.68
C PHE A 124 -10.61 -10.75 -5.10
N ASP A 125 -11.23 -11.55 -5.96
CA ASP A 125 -11.08 -11.49 -7.41
C ASP A 125 -12.46 -11.29 -8.03
N GLY A 126 -12.57 -10.28 -8.89
CA GLY A 126 -13.77 -9.95 -9.64
C GLY A 126 -14.05 -10.96 -10.75
N HIS A 127 -15.33 -11.10 -11.08
CA HIS A 127 -15.74 -11.88 -12.25
C HIS A 127 -15.34 -11.20 -13.56
N ASN A 128 -14.97 -12.00 -14.56
CA ASN A 128 -14.80 -11.50 -15.92
C ASN A 128 -16.18 -11.27 -16.57
N ALA A 129 -16.35 -10.11 -17.20
CA ALA A 129 -17.50 -9.81 -18.05
C ALA A 129 -17.16 -10.05 -19.54
N PRO A 130 -18.14 -10.13 -20.45
CA PRO A 130 -17.85 -10.24 -21.88
C PRO A 130 -16.98 -9.11 -22.44
N ALA A 131 -17.14 -7.90 -21.89
CA ALA A 131 -16.42 -6.69 -22.31
C ALA A 131 -15.10 -6.47 -21.55
N GLY A 132 -14.95 -6.99 -20.33
CA GLY A 132 -13.85 -6.63 -19.45
C GLY A 132 -13.35 -7.74 -18.54
N LEU A 133 -12.13 -7.58 -18.05
CA LEU A 133 -11.53 -8.46 -17.06
C LEU A 133 -11.88 -7.99 -15.64
N GLY A 134 -12.11 -8.94 -14.74
CA GLY A 134 -12.34 -8.69 -13.33
C GLY A 134 -11.10 -8.16 -12.63
N LEU A 135 -11.33 -7.34 -11.60
CA LEU A 135 -10.29 -6.80 -10.73
C LEU A 135 -9.72 -7.90 -9.83
N THR A 136 -8.40 -8.06 -9.76
CA THR A 136 -7.72 -8.97 -8.82
C THR A 136 -7.08 -8.16 -7.71
N THR A 137 -7.38 -8.47 -6.45
CA THR A 137 -6.86 -7.68 -5.31
C THR A 137 -6.07 -8.49 -4.29
N ARG A 138 -6.15 -9.83 -4.36
CA ARG A 138 -5.51 -10.73 -3.40
C ARG A 138 -4.01 -10.50 -3.35
N GLY A 139 -3.53 -10.07 -2.19
CA GLY A 139 -2.11 -9.76 -1.98
C GLY A 139 -1.61 -8.52 -2.74
N GLN A 140 -2.50 -7.67 -3.28
CA GLN A 140 -2.13 -6.53 -4.13
C GLN A 140 -2.47 -5.16 -3.54
N LEU A 141 -3.26 -5.07 -2.47
CA LEU A 141 -3.63 -3.81 -1.85
C LEU A 141 -3.71 -3.93 -0.33
N PHE A 142 -2.91 -3.12 0.36
CA PHE A 142 -2.85 -3.02 1.81
C PHE A 142 -2.91 -1.56 2.25
N LEU A 143 -3.65 -1.31 3.32
CA LEU A 143 -3.81 0.01 3.93
C LEU A 143 -3.46 -0.06 5.42
N GLY A 144 -2.85 0.99 5.96
CA GLY A 144 -2.59 1.18 7.38
C GLY A 144 -3.01 2.57 7.81
N PHE A 145 -4.13 2.70 8.52
CA PHE A 145 -4.67 3.98 8.97
C PHE A 145 -4.39 4.22 10.45
N VAL A 146 -3.89 5.42 10.76
CA VAL A 146 -3.70 5.89 12.14
C VAL A 146 -4.41 7.23 12.30
N GLU A 147 -5.50 7.23 13.06
CA GLU A 147 -6.38 8.40 13.23
C GLU A 147 -5.62 9.63 13.74
N ASN A 148 -4.78 9.48 14.76
CA ASN A 148 -4.09 10.63 15.37
C ASN A 148 -2.91 11.16 14.55
N ALA A 149 -2.44 10.38 13.59
CA ALA A 149 -1.49 10.86 12.59
C ALA A 149 -2.19 11.55 11.40
N ASN A 150 -3.51 11.38 11.27
CA ASN A 150 -4.27 11.76 10.08
C ASN A 150 -3.64 11.22 8.79
N GLU A 151 -3.16 9.97 8.83
CA GLU A 151 -2.40 9.38 7.72
C GLU A 151 -2.86 7.94 7.41
N ILE A 152 -2.94 7.63 6.12
CA ILE A 152 -3.09 6.26 5.61
C ILE A 152 -1.80 5.88 4.88
N GLU A 153 -1.10 4.86 5.37
CA GLU A 153 -0.02 4.18 4.66
C GLU A 153 -0.63 3.21 3.64
N VAL A 154 -0.22 3.26 2.38
CA VAL A 154 -0.76 2.44 1.30
C VAL A 154 0.36 1.68 0.61
N LEU A 155 0.22 0.35 0.55
CA LEU A 155 1.06 -0.51 -0.28
C LEU A 155 0.17 -1.12 -1.36
N SER A 156 0.42 -0.76 -2.61
CA SER A 156 -0.44 -1.15 -3.71
C SER A 156 0.37 -1.62 -4.92
N TYR A 157 0.03 -2.78 -5.46
CA TYR A 157 0.70 -3.37 -6.59
C TYR A 157 0.38 -2.61 -7.89
N ASN A 158 1.41 -2.28 -8.65
CA ASN A 158 1.34 -1.67 -9.97
C ASN A 158 1.65 -2.76 -11.00
N GLU A 159 0.59 -3.34 -11.58
CA GLU A 159 0.71 -4.50 -12.47
C GLU A 159 1.58 -4.20 -13.70
N LYS A 160 1.47 -2.99 -14.25
CA LYS A 160 2.22 -2.60 -15.45
C LYS A 160 3.71 -2.36 -15.15
N ALA A 161 4.04 -1.93 -13.94
CA ALA A 161 5.43 -1.73 -13.51
C ALA A 161 6.06 -2.99 -12.88
N GLY A 162 5.26 -3.95 -12.42
CA GLY A 162 5.76 -5.17 -11.77
C GLY A 162 6.32 -4.95 -10.36
N ARG A 163 5.81 -3.96 -9.62
CA ARG A 163 6.28 -3.67 -8.25
C ARG A 163 5.16 -3.11 -7.38
N PHE A 164 5.34 -3.14 -6.06
CA PHE A 164 4.50 -2.35 -5.15
C PHE A 164 4.94 -0.89 -5.14
N GLU A 165 3.96 -0.01 -5.14
CA GLU A 165 4.14 1.41 -4.87
C GLU A 165 3.85 1.68 -3.39
N PHE A 166 4.65 2.56 -2.79
CA PHE A 166 4.45 3.06 -1.43
C PHE A 166 3.83 4.44 -1.52
N GLN A 167 2.64 4.59 -0.98
CA GLN A 167 1.90 5.85 -1.00
C GLN A 167 1.45 6.23 0.40
N LEU A 168 1.18 7.51 0.59
CA LEU A 168 0.61 8.08 1.80
C LEU A 168 -0.61 8.90 1.42
N VAL A 169 -1.66 8.78 2.22
CA VAL A 169 -2.74 9.76 2.25
C VAL A 169 -2.50 10.66 3.46
N GLN A 170 -1.89 11.81 3.23
CA GLN A 170 -1.58 12.81 4.26
C GLN A 170 -2.80 13.69 4.55
N ASN A 171 -2.87 14.27 5.75
CA ASN A 171 -3.95 15.17 6.19
C ASN A 171 -5.35 14.55 6.04
N TYR A 172 -5.47 13.25 6.30
CA TYR A 172 -6.72 12.51 6.28
C TYR A 172 -7.51 12.73 7.57
N CYS A 173 -8.13 13.92 7.68
CA CYS A 173 -8.90 14.35 8.84
C CYS A 173 -10.14 15.17 8.47
N GLU A 174 -11.04 15.32 9.44
CA GLU A 174 -12.29 16.05 9.27
C GLU A 174 -12.04 17.50 8.84
N GLY A 175 -12.53 17.86 7.65
CA GLY A 175 -12.39 19.21 7.12
C GLY A 175 -10.97 19.61 6.71
N CYS A 176 -10.02 18.67 6.68
CA CYS A 176 -8.67 18.86 6.14
C CYS A 176 -8.64 18.74 4.61
N VAL A 177 -7.51 19.07 4.00
CA VAL A 177 -7.24 18.84 2.56
C VAL A 177 -6.35 17.61 2.41
N PRO A 178 -6.91 16.42 2.14
CA PRO A 178 -6.13 15.20 2.03
C PRO A 178 -5.25 15.22 0.77
N ARG A 179 -4.11 14.53 0.82
CA ARG A 179 -3.17 14.44 -0.32
C ARG A 179 -2.69 13.02 -0.51
N ILE A 180 -2.87 12.48 -1.71
CA ILE A 180 -2.22 11.23 -2.13
C ILE A 180 -0.82 11.59 -2.63
N VAL A 181 0.20 11.06 -1.97
CA VAL A 181 1.60 11.22 -2.38
C VAL A 181 2.31 9.87 -2.42
N TYR A 182 3.33 9.76 -3.24
CA TYR A 182 4.26 8.63 -3.26
C TYR A 182 5.33 8.86 -2.20
N ALA A 183 5.48 7.90 -1.28
CA ALA A 183 6.46 7.98 -0.22
C ALA A 183 7.89 7.91 -0.78
N ARG A 184 8.87 8.39 -0.01
CA ARG A 184 10.28 8.16 -0.33
C ARG A 184 10.58 6.68 -0.17
N ARG A 185 10.78 5.99 -1.30
CA ARG A 185 10.88 4.53 -1.37
C ARG A 185 12.02 4.02 -0.50
N ALA A 186 13.15 4.72 -0.51
CA ALA A 186 14.32 4.40 0.30
C ALA A 186 14.02 4.35 1.81
N ILE A 187 13.09 5.16 2.32
CA ILE A 187 12.63 5.09 3.72
C ILE A 187 11.77 3.85 3.93
N CYS A 188 10.76 3.64 3.08
CA CYS A 188 9.85 2.51 3.20
C CYS A 188 10.59 1.17 3.14
N THR A 189 11.59 1.04 2.28
CA THR A 189 12.38 -0.20 2.11
C THR A 189 13.34 -0.49 3.27
N THR A 190 13.53 0.42 4.22
CA THR A 190 14.27 0.11 5.46
C THR A 190 13.53 -0.94 6.30
N CYS A 191 12.20 -0.81 6.41
CA CYS A 191 11.32 -1.80 7.04
C CYS A 191 10.88 -2.85 6.01
N HIS A 192 10.41 -2.43 4.85
CA HIS A 192 9.93 -3.29 3.76
C HIS A 192 11.08 -3.74 2.86
N GLN A 193 12.03 -4.48 3.42
CA GLN A 193 13.31 -4.84 2.78
C GLN A 193 13.16 -5.58 1.44
N GLY A 194 12.05 -6.27 1.21
CA GLY A 194 11.70 -6.90 -0.08
C GLY A 194 11.05 -5.97 -1.10
N GLY A 195 10.71 -4.73 -0.73
CA GLY A 195 9.87 -3.83 -1.52
C GLY A 195 8.41 -4.27 -1.56
N THR A 196 7.94 -4.97 -0.53
CA THR A 196 6.68 -5.73 -0.46
C THR A 196 6.04 -5.58 0.94
N PRO A 197 4.74 -5.89 1.12
CA PRO A 197 4.11 -5.88 2.44
C PRO A 197 4.80 -6.82 3.44
N ILE A 198 4.73 -6.47 4.73
CA ILE A 198 5.27 -7.26 5.85
C ILE A 198 4.21 -7.36 6.95
N PHE A 199 4.21 -8.47 7.69
CA PHE A 199 3.27 -8.67 8.80
C PHE A 199 3.87 -9.51 9.91
N SER A 200 3.21 -9.53 11.07
CA SER A 200 3.64 -10.38 12.19
C SER A 200 3.28 -11.83 11.93
N GLN A 201 4.08 -12.77 12.43
CA GLN A 201 3.74 -14.19 12.45
C GLN A 201 2.88 -14.56 13.66
N ARG A 202 2.38 -15.80 13.64
CA ARG A 202 1.73 -16.47 14.77
C ARG A 202 2.48 -16.28 16.08
N PRO A 203 1.77 -16.15 17.21
CA PRO A 203 0.30 -16.14 17.35
C PRO A 203 -0.39 -14.77 17.16
N TRP A 204 0.29 -13.74 16.62
CA TRP A 204 -0.27 -12.42 16.34
C TRP A 204 -0.79 -11.64 17.58
N ASN A 205 -0.06 -11.66 18.69
CA ASN A 205 -0.41 -10.95 19.94
C ASN A 205 -0.59 -9.44 19.79
N GLU A 206 0.00 -8.82 18.76
CA GLU A 206 -0.19 -7.38 18.49
C GLU A 206 -1.56 -7.05 17.89
N THR A 207 -2.36 -8.05 17.50
CA THR A 207 -3.62 -7.86 16.77
C THR A 207 -4.83 -8.16 17.65
N ASN A 208 -5.96 -7.55 17.31
CA ASN A 208 -7.26 -7.87 17.92
C ASN A 208 -7.88 -9.22 17.47
N GLY A 209 -7.12 -10.06 16.76
CA GLY A 209 -7.40 -11.49 16.68
C GLY A 209 -7.17 -12.20 18.02
N GLN A 210 -6.32 -11.64 18.88
CA GLN A 210 -6.08 -12.13 20.23
C GLN A 210 -7.04 -11.48 21.24
N GLN A 211 -7.59 -12.32 22.12
CA GLN A 211 -8.62 -11.90 23.09
C GLN A 211 -8.10 -10.83 24.06
N SER A 212 -6.85 -10.95 24.51
CA SER A 212 -6.23 -9.98 25.42
C SER A 212 -6.16 -8.58 24.80
N THR A 213 -5.80 -8.50 23.52
CA THR A 213 -5.64 -7.26 22.77
C THR A 213 -7.00 -6.63 22.46
N ALA A 214 -7.96 -7.43 22.01
CA ALA A 214 -9.34 -6.96 21.82
C ALA A 214 -9.98 -6.47 23.12
N ALA A 215 -9.75 -7.15 24.24
CA ALA A 215 -10.24 -6.73 25.55
C ALA A 215 -9.60 -5.42 26.02
N ALA A 216 -8.30 -5.24 25.84
CA ALA A 216 -7.60 -3.99 26.15
C ALA A 216 -8.19 -2.81 25.35
N ILE A 217 -8.41 -2.99 24.05
CA ILE A 217 -9.05 -2.00 23.19
C ILE A 217 -10.46 -1.66 23.69
N ALA A 218 -11.29 -2.67 23.97
CA ALA A 218 -12.66 -2.44 24.42
C ALA A 218 -12.73 -1.69 25.77
N VAL A 219 -11.80 -2.00 26.69
CA VAL A 219 -11.68 -1.30 27.98
C VAL A 219 -11.26 0.15 27.78
N ALA A 220 -10.22 0.41 26.99
CA ALA A 220 -9.72 1.76 26.73
C ALA A 220 -10.78 2.64 26.03
N ARG A 221 -11.53 2.05 25.08
CA ARG A 221 -12.60 2.72 24.33
C ARG A 221 -13.89 2.89 25.11
N LYS A 222 -14.08 2.18 26.23
CA LYS A 222 -15.34 2.16 27.01
C LYS A 222 -16.57 1.83 26.15
N SER A 223 -16.37 1.05 25.09
CA SER A 223 -17.39 0.72 24.10
C SER A 223 -17.08 -0.63 23.45
N GLN A 224 -18.14 -1.36 23.09
CA GLN A 224 -18.05 -2.60 22.30
C GLN A 224 -18.34 -2.35 20.81
N GLN A 225 -18.60 -1.10 20.43
CA GLN A 225 -18.90 -0.74 19.04
C GLN A 225 -17.64 -0.83 18.17
N ALA A 226 -17.86 -1.19 16.90
CA ALA A 226 -16.81 -1.19 15.90
C ALA A 226 -16.10 0.17 15.81
N TYR A 227 -14.80 0.14 15.59
CA TYR A 227 -13.97 1.33 15.39
C TYR A 227 -13.74 1.53 13.89
N GLN A 228 -14.24 2.63 13.33
CA GLN A 228 -14.19 2.91 11.88
C GLN A 228 -14.69 1.73 11.02
N SER A 229 -15.81 1.13 11.43
CA SER A 229 -16.39 -0.10 10.83
C SER A 229 -15.61 -1.39 11.02
N VAL A 230 -14.51 -1.40 11.80
CA VAL A 230 -13.76 -2.62 12.14
C VAL A 230 -14.18 -3.14 13.52
N ALA A 231 -14.59 -4.40 13.59
CA ALA A 231 -14.97 -5.04 14.85
C ALA A 231 -13.79 -5.08 15.84
N LEU A 232 -14.08 -4.84 17.13
CA LEU A 232 -13.03 -4.81 18.16
C LEU A 232 -12.42 -6.19 18.42
N GLN A 233 -13.18 -7.27 18.22
CA GLN A 233 -12.68 -8.65 18.23
C GLN A 233 -12.86 -9.24 16.83
N GLN A 234 -11.78 -9.79 16.29
CA GLN A 234 -11.82 -10.56 15.04
C GLN A 234 -11.49 -12.02 15.33
N PRO A 235 -11.95 -12.99 14.51
CA PRO A 235 -11.49 -14.36 14.64
C PRO A 235 -10.01 -14.45 14.26
N LEU A 236 -9.27 -15.37 14.88
CA LEU A 236 -7.83 -15.57 14.62
C LEU A 236 -7.53 -15.82 13.13
N ALA A 237 -8.48 -16.43 12.41
CA ALA A 237 -8.40 -16.67 10.98
C ALA A 237 -8.22 -15.37 10.15
N HIS A 238 -8.63 -14.20 10.65
CA HIS A 238 -8.36 -12.92 9.97
C HIS A 238 -6.88 -12.56 10.04
N SER A 239 -6.23 -12.74 11.20
CA SER A 239 -4.78 -12.54 11.33
C SER A 239 -4.00 -13.52 10.46
N GLU A 240 -4.43 -14.79 10.43
CA GLU A 240 -3.87 -15.81 9.53
C GLU A 240 -4.03 -15.45 8.06
N ARG A 241 -5.22 -15.00 7.66
CA ARG A 241 -5.48 -14.63 6.26
C ARG A 241 -4.70 -13.37 5.86
N PHE A 242 -4.57 -12.39 6.75
CA PHE A 242 -3.78 -11.19 6.50
C PHE A 242 -2.30 -11.55 6.30
N ASP A 243 -1.74 -12.40 7.15
CA ASP A 243 -0.38 -12.94 7.04
C ASP A 243 -0.17 -13.63 5.68
N GLN A 244 -1.08 -14.54 5.32
CA GLN A 244 -1.06 -15.22 4.02
C GLN A 244 -1.12 -14.25 2.83
N LEU A 245 -1.91 -13.18 2.91
CA LEU A 245 -1.98 -12.16 1.85
C LEU A 245 -0.64 -11.42 1.72
N THR A 246 0.07 -11.17 2.83
CA THR A 246 1.41 -10.58 2.76
C THR A 246 2.44 -11.52 2.14
N ASP A 247 2.37 -12.83 2.40
CA ASP A 247 3.18 -13.85 1.70
C ASP A 247 2.90 -13.86 0.18
N ILE A 248 1.62 -13.84 -0.22
CA ILE A 248 1.22 -13.77 -1.64
C ILE A 248 1.78 -12.49 -2.29
N GLY A 249 1.59 -11.34 -1.62
CA GLY A 249 2.08 -10.06 -2.10
C GLY A 249 3.60 -10.04 -2.23
N ASN A 250 4.31 -10.59 -1.25
CA ASN A 250 5.76 -10.73 -1.28
C ASN A 250 6.23 -11.53 -2.50
N PHE A 251 5.51 -12.60 -2.83
CA PHE A 251 5.89 -13.47 -3.93
C PHE A 251 5.66 -12.89 -5.33
N TYR A 252 4.82 -11.86 -5.49
CA TYR A 252 4.68 -11.17 -6.78
C TYR A 252 6.00 -10.53 -7.22
N GLN A 253 6.75 -9.91 -6.29
CA GLN A 253 8.06 -9.31 -6.60
C GLN A 253 9.10 -10.38 -6.95
N VAL A 254 9.09 -11.52 -6.24
CA VAL A 254 9.93 -12.68 -6.54
C VAL A 254 9.61 -13.24 -7.93
N THR A 255 8.33 -13.34 -8.27
CA THR A 255 7.87 -13.84 -9.58
C THR A 255 8.40 -12.98 -10.72
N GLN A 256 8.39 -11.65 -10.57
CA GLN A 256 8.97 -10.75 -11.57
C GLN A 256 10.48 -11.00 -11.75
N ARG A 257 11.21 -11.28 -10.66
CA ARG A 257 12.63 -11.65 -10.73
C ARG A 257 12.84 -13.02 -11.38
N LEU A 258 12.03 -14.02 -11.07
CA LEU A 258 12.11 -15.33 -11.73
C LEU A 258 11.80 -15.23 -13.24
N TRP A 259 10.82 -14.41 -13.60
CA TRP A 259 10.42 -14.13 -14.99
C TRP A 259 11.51 -13.37 -15.78
N LEU A 260 12.16 -12.39 -15.15
CA LEU A 260 13.18 -11.54 -15.77
C LEU A 260 14.60 -12.10 -15.60
N ASP A 261 15.08 -12.16 -14.36
CA ASP A 261 16.45 -12.61 -14.05
C ASP A 261 16.60 -14.12 -14.26
N GLY A 262 15.61 -14.91 -13.81
CA GLY A 262 15.67 -16.38 -13.93
C GLY A 262 15.66 -16.89 -15.37
N CYS A 263 14.97 -16.18 -16.27
CA CYS A 263 14.96 -16.50 -17.70
C CYS A 263 15.96 -15.68 -18.55
N GLY A 264 16.44 -14.53 -18.07
CA GLY A 264 17.37 -13.65 -18.81
C GLY A 264 16.73 -12.85 -19.96
N ALA A 265 17.50 -11.97 -20.60
CA ALA A 265 17.00 -11.06 -21.64
C ALA A 265 16.41 -11.82 -22.84
N ASP A 266 17.16 -12.77 -23.38
CA ASP A 266 16.78 -13.58 -24.56
C ASP A 266 15.97 -14.85 -24.19
N GLY A 267 15.45 -14.90 -22.96
CA GLY A 267 14.76 -16.05 -22.36
C GLY A 267 13.32 -16.32 -22.79
N SER A 268 12.92 -15.96 -24.02
CA SER A 268 11.51 -16.09 -24.44
C SER A 268 10.95 -17.50 -24.32
N GLN A 269 11.75 -18.52 -24.62
CA GLN A 269 11.35 -19.93 -24.46
C GLN A 269 11.21 -20.34 -22.99
N CYS A 270 12.06 -19.83 -22.10
CA CYS A 270 11.95 -20.05 -20.65
C CYS A 270 10.62 -19.49 -20.12
N ARG A 271 10.33 -18.22 -20.44
CA ARG A 271 9.08 -17.55 -20.06
C ARG A 271 7.84 -18.21 -20.63
N ARG A 272 7.90 -18.64 -21.90
CA ARG A 272 6.82 -19.42 -22.55
C ARG A 272 6.56 -20.73 -21.81
N GLN A 273 7.60 -21.48 -21.49
CA GLN A 273 7.46 -22.76 -20.78
C GLN A 273 6.95 -22.54 -19.35
N MET A 274 7.42 -21.50 -18.66
CA MET A 274 6.92 -21.11 -17.34
C MET A 274 5.42 -20.79 -17.38
N LEU A 275 4.94 -20.02 -18.38
CA LEU A 275 3.50 -19.72 -18.54
C LEU A 275 2.68 -21.00 -18.83
N ARG A 276 3.17 -21.89 -19.68
CA ARG A 276 2.49 -23.17 -19.97
C ARG A 276 2.27 -23.98 -18.69
N LEU A 277 3.33 -24.18 -17.91
CA LEU A 277 3.28 -24.88 -16.63
C LEU A 277 2.39 -24.15 -15.62
N ALA A 278 2.41 -22.81 -15.59
CA ALA A 278 1.61 -22.01 -14.67
C ALA A 278 0.11 -22.21 -14.93
N LEU A 279 -0.31 -22.24 -16.19
CA LEU A 279 -1.71 -22.49 -16.55
C LEU A 279 -2.11 -23.96 -16.34
N GLN A 280 -1.19 -24.92 -16.50
CA GLN A 280 -1.43 -26.32 -16.11
C GLN A 280 -1.66 -26.46 -14.61
N TYR A 281 -0.82 -25.81 -13.79
CA TYR A 281 -0.97 -25.79 -12.35
C TYR A 281 -2.27 -25.08 -11.93
N ALA A 282 -2.59 -23.94 -12.54
CA ALA A 282 -3.81 -23.18 -12.21
C ALA A 282 -5.10 -23.92 -12.59
N ASP A 283 -5.09 -24.71 -13.67
CA ASP A 283 -6.22 -25.54 -14.09
C ASP A 283 -6.42 -26.77 -13.19
N ASN A 284 -5.32 -27.46 -12.84
CA ASN A 284 -5.36 -28.67 -12.02
C ASN A 284 -4.15 -28.80 -11.10
N ALA A 285 -4.17 -28.07 -9.99
CA ALA A 285 -3.08 -28.11 -9.00
C ALA A 285 -2.86 -29.50 -8.41
N GLY A 286 -3.93 -30.27 -8.16
CA GLY A 286 -3.85 -31.60 -7.56
C GLY A 286 -3.23 -32.68 -8.46
N GLY A 287 -3.24 -32.47 -9.78
CA GLY A 287 -2.63 -33.36 -10.77
C GLY A 287 -1.29 -32.87 -11.33
N PHE A 288 -0.77 -31.73 -10.85
CA PHE A 288 0.44 -31.14 -11.38
C PHE A 288 1.71 -31.86 -10.88
N ASP A 289 2.55 -32.32 -11.81
CA ASP A 289 3.83 -32.96 -11.50
C ASP A 289 5.03 -32.01 -11.73
N ALA A 290 5.63 -31.58 -10.62
CA ALA A 290 6.82 -30.73 -10.57
C ALA A 290 8.10 -31.40 -11.14
N ASN A 291 8.05 -32.72 -11.40
CA ASN A 291 9.15 -33.49 -11.98
C ASN A 291 8.89 -33.96 -13.40
N SER A 292 7.76 -33.56 -14.00
CA SER A 292 7.40 -33.86 -15.37
C SER A 292 8.48 -33.42 -16.37
N THR A 293 8.50 -34.03 -17.56
CA THR A 293 9.42 -33.66 -18.65
C THR A 293 9.36 -32.17 -18.99
N ASP A 294 8.17 -31.58 -18.94
CA ASP A 294 7.95 -30.14 -19.15
C ASP A 294 8.57 -29.28 -18.04
N ALA A 295 8.51 -29.74 -16.78
CA ALA A 295 9.18 -29.08 -15.66
C ALA A 295 10.71 -29.22 -15.74
N GLN A 296 11.23 -30.38 -16.17
CA GLN A 296 12.66 -30.56 -16.41
C GLN A 296 13.16 -29.65 -17.55
N THR A 297 12.35 -29.48 -18.59
CA THR A 297 12.64 -28.54 -19.68
C THR A 297 12.74 -27.11 -19.17
N LEU A 298 11.83 -26.69 -18.27
CA LEU A 298 11.92 -25.37 -17.64
C LEU A 298 13.24 -25.21 -16.87
N LYS A 299 13.61 -26.18 -16.02
CA LYS A 299 14.87 -26.15 -15.24
C LYS A 299 16.10 -26.00 -16.16
N GLN A 300 16.13 -26.72 -17.28
CA GLN A 300 17.20 -26.60 -18.28
C GLN A 300 17.25 -25.22 -18.93
N LEU A 301 16.09 -24.63 -19.22
CA LEU A 301 16.01 -23.29 -19.80
C LEU A 301 16.44 -22.21 -18.80
N GLN A 302 16.02 -22.32 -17.53
CA GLN A 302 16.43 -21.45 -16.43
C GLN A 302 17.94 -21.49 -16.22
N ALA A 303 18.55 -22.68 -16.21
CA ALA A 303 19.98 -22.87 -15.95
C ALA A 303 20.93 -22.08 -16.88
N LYS A 304 20.44 -21.61 -18.03
CA LYS A 304 21.20 -20.77 -18.97
C LYS A 304 21.45 -19.36 -18.45
N HIS A 305 20.50 -18.79 -17.70
CA HIS A 305 20.49 -17.37 -17.35
C HIS A 305 20.36 -17.10 -15.86
N PHE A 306 19.93 -18.09 -15.07
CA PHE A 306 19.67 -17.92 -13.65
C PHE A 306 20.91 -17.36 -12.91
N PRO A 307 20.75 -16.36 -12.03
CA PRO A 307 21.86 -15.81 -11.26
C PRO A 307 22.60 -16.88 -10.44
N LYS A 308 23.94 -16.84 -10.44
CA LYS A 308 24.77 -17.80 -9.69
C LYS A 308 24.52 -17.78 -8.18
N ASP A 309 24.29 -16.58 -7.64
CA ASP A 309 23.98 -16.36 -6.22
C ASP A 309 22.52 -16.70 -5.87
N GLY A 310 21.72 -17.09 -6.87
CA GLY A 310 20.29 -17.38 -6.72
C GLY A 310 19.42 -16.13 -6.66
N ILE A 311 18.12 -16.35 -6.46
CA ILE A 311 17.10 -15.30 -6.32
C ILE A 311 16.54 -15.38 -4.90
N PRO A 312 16.88 -14.43 -4.00
CA PRO A 312 16.34 -14.44 -2.65
C PRO A 312 14.84 -14.12 -2.64
N VAL A 313 14.10 -14.91 -1.87
CA VAL A 313 12.74 -14.63 -1.39
C VAL A 313 12.88 -13.76 -0.14
N PRO A 314 12.34 -12.52 -0.14
CA PRO A 314 12.45 -11.64 1.02
C PRO A 314 11.76 -12.26 2.23
N GLU A 315 12.28 -12.01 3.43
CA GLU A 315 11.54 -12.29 4.65
C GLU A 315 10.48 -11.20 4.85
N SER A 316 9.22 -11.51 4.53
CA SER A 316 8.07 -10.64 4.79
C SER A 316 7.63 -10.68 6.24
N ASP A 317 8.08 -11.69 6.99
CA ASP A 317 7.47 -12.00 8.25
C ASP A 317 8.26 -11.38 9.40
N LEU A 318 7.53 -10.85 10.36
CA LEU A 318 8.06 -10.28 11.58
C LEU A 318 7.76 -11.21 12.74
N LEU A 319 8.76 -11.48 13.59
CA LEU A 319 8.54 -12.30 14.78
C LEU A 319 7.41 -11.73 15.63
N ASN A 320 6.60 -12.64 16.20
CA ASN A 320 5.50 -12.25 17.07
C ASN A 320 6.00 -11.44 18.26
N ARG A 321 5.29 -10.36 18.55
CA ARG A 321 5.50 -9.54 19.75
C ARG A 321 4.23 -9.56 20.57
N ASP A 322 4.37 -9.68 21.88
CA ASP A 322 3.27 -9.61 22.83
C ASP A 322 3.40 -8.32 23.67
N PRO A 323 2.78 -7.20 23.24
CA PRO A 323 2.92 -5.93 23.94
C PRO A 323 2.37 -5.95 25.37
N ILE A 324 1.36 -6.80 25.62
CA ILE A 324 0.72 -6.93 26.94
C ILE A 324 1.60 -7.82 27.83
N GLY A 325 2.04 -8.97 27.32
CA GLY A 325 2.90 -9.90 28.04
C GLY A 325 4.31 -9.37 28.30
N ASP A 326 4.87 -8.53 27.41
CA ASP A 326 6.19 -7.90 27.56
C ASP A 326 6.31 -7.08 28.86
N LYS A 327 5.18 -6.60 29.40
CA LYS A 327 5.11 -5.83 30.66
C LYS A 327 4.91 -6.69 31.90
N GLN A 328 4.68 -8.00 31.74
CA GLN A 328 4.36 -8.91 32.83
C GLN A 328 5.59 -9.66 33.35
N GLY A 329 5.56 -10.04 34.64
CA GLY A 329 6.60 -10.83 35.29
C GLY A 329 7.91 -10.09 35.60
N ILE A 330 8.87 -10.81 36.19
CA ILE A 330 10.13 -10.24 36.71
C ILE A 330 10.98 -9.62 35.57
N LYS A 331 11.02 -10.26 34.40
CA LYS A 331 11.77 -9.74 33.23
C LYS A 331 11.15 -8.46 32.68
N GLY A 332 9.82 -8.40 32.57
CA GLY A 332 9.10 -7.19 32.15
C GLY A 332 9.29 -6.04 33.14
N TRP A 333 9.22 -6.33 34.44
CA TRP A 333 9.49 -5.35 35.49
C TRP A 333 10.93 -4.82 35.42
N LEU A 334 11.95 -5.68 35.35
CA LEU A 334 13.34 -5.25 35.20
C LEU A 334 13.55 -4.38 33.94
N ARG A 335 12.86 -4.71 32.85
CA ARG A 335 12.93 -3.92 31.61
C ARG A 335 12.25 -2.55 31.77
N SER A 336 11.11 -2.47 32.44
CA SER A 336 10.43 -1.19 32.69
C SER A 336 11.26 -0.19 33.51
N LEU A 337 12.27 -0.66 34.26
CA LEU A 337 13.20 0.21 34.98
C LEU A 337 14.23 0.88 34.06
N VAL A 338 14.46 0.33 32.86
CA VAL A 338 15.58 0.73 31.99
C VAL A 338 15.12 1.25 30.63
N THR A 339 13.96 0.80 30.15
CA THR A 339 13.27 1.34 28.96
C THR A 339 11.99 2.04 29.38
N ARG A 340 11.88 3.33 29.07
CA ARG A 340 10.64 4.08 29.27
C ARG A 340 9.55 3.58 28.32
N ASP A 341 8.29 3.71 28.74
CA ASP A 341 7.14 3.51 27.86
C ASP A 341 7.06 4.65 26.82
N ILE A 342 6.60 4.32 25.61
CA ILE A 342 6.23 5.29 24.59
C ILE A 342 4.94 5.97 25.06
N GLN A 343 4.95 7.30 25.17
CA GLN A 343 3.72 8.04 25.42
C GLN A 343 3.00 8.28 24.10
N PHE A 344 1.68 8.23 24.15
CA PHE A 344 0.84 8.55 23.02
C PHE A 344 1.13 9.97 22.50
N GLY A 345 1.35 10.08 21.19
CA GLY A 345 1.71 11.33 20.50
C GLY A 345 3.21 11.59 20.34
N GLU A 346 4.10 10.78 20.95
CA GLU A 346 5.57 11.00 20.86
C GLU A 346 6.21 10.55 19.53
N GLY A 347 5.50 9.80 18.70
CA GLY A 347 6.03 9.24 17.46
C GLY A 347 6.01 10.18 16.26
N ALA A 348 6.51 9.69 15.13
CA ALA A 348 6.43 10.41 13.86
C ALA A 348 4.98 10.73 13.52
N LYS A 349 4.74 11.92 12.96
CA LYS A 349 3.42 12.29 12.42
C LYS A 349 3.25 11.88 10.96
N ASP A 350 4.35 11.77 10.22
CA ASP A 350 4.41 11.42 8.81
C ASP A 350 5.81 10.89 8.43
N ASN A 351 6.03 10.58 7.15
CA ASN A 351 7.31 10.15 6.58
C ASN A 351 8.42 11.21 6.52
N GLU A 352 8.13 12.45 6.93
CA GLU A 352 9.11 13.54 7.00
C GLU A 352 9.64 13.74 8.43
N ASP A 353 8.89 13.33 9.46
CA ASP A 353 9.32 13.40 10.87
C ASP A 353 10.07 12.15 11.36
N LEU A 354 11.13 11.77 10.63
CA LEU A 354 12.00 10.66 11.04
C LEU A 354 12.66 10.92 12.42
N SER A 355 12.85 12.18 12.78
CA SER A 355 13.50 12.58 14.03
C SER A 355 12.70 12.17 15.26
N ALA A 356 11.36 12.26 15.20
CA ALA A 356 10.50 11.82 16.29
C ALA A 356 10.54 10.29 16.43
N PHE A 357 10.51 9.57 15.30
CA PHE A 357 10.63 8.12 15.29
C PHE A 357 11.95 7.63 15.91
N GLU A 358 13.07 8.24 15.56
CA GLU A 358 14.41 7.85 16.04
C GLU A 358 14.62 8.12 17.53
N LYS A 359 13.84 9.03 18.14
CA LYS A 359 13.88 9.32 19.58
C LYS A 359 13.10 8.31 20.42
N LEU A 360 12.28 7.48 19.79
CA LEU A 360 11.50 6.47 20.51
C LEU A 360 12.42 5.34 21.03
N PRO A 361 12.07 4.73 22.17
CA PRO A 361 12.77 3.54 22.65
C PRO A 361 12.90 2.48 21.55
N PRO A 362 14.10 1.93 21.33
CA PRO A 362 14.31 0.92 20.30
C PRO A 362 13.57 -0.37 20.67
N LEU A 363 13.16 -1.11 19.64
CA LEU A 363 12.67 -2.47 19.83
C LEU A 363 13.87 -3.42 20.03
N ARG A 364 13.58 -4.61 20.56
CA ARG A 364 14.59 -5.69 20.55
C ARG A 364 14.93 -6.00 19.09
N LYS A 365 16.20 -6.30 18.82
CA LYS A 365 16.70 -6.57 17.47
C LYS A 365 15.83 -7.55 16.70
N GLU A 366 15.39 -8.61 17.36
CA GLU A 366 14.58 -9.68 16.75
C GLU A 366 13.15 -9.22 16.42
N LEU A 367 12.65 -8.17 17.07
CA LEU A 367 11.30 -7.64 16.89
C LEU A 367 11.26 -6.35 16.07
N ASP A 368 12.41 -5.74 15.81
CA ASP A 368 12.56 -4.47 15.11
C ASP A 368 12.52 -4.68 13.58
N PRO A 369 11.56 -4.09 12.86
CA PRO A 369 11.48 -4.18 11.41
C PRO A 369 12.70 -3.60 10.68
N LEU A 370 13.48 -2.73 11.32
CA LEU A 370 14.70 -2.14 10.74
C LEU A 370 15.86 -3.12 10.71
N THR A 371 15.84 -4.15 11.55
CA THR A 371 16.89 -5.17 11.58
C THR A 371 16.92 -5.88 10.23
N LEU A 372 18.09 -5.93 9.59
CA LEU A 372 18.28 -6.67 8.34
C LEU A 372 17.91 -8.14 8.54
N ARG A 373 16.98 -8.64 7.73
CA ARG A 373 16.50 -10.02 7.77
C ARG A 373 17.18 -10.84 6.69
N THR A 374 17.58 -12.06 7.03
CA THR A 374 18.05 -13.03 6.04
C THR A 374 16.89 -13.41 5.12
N PRO A 375 17.13 -13.70 3.83
CA PRO A 375 16.09 -14.22 2.95
C PRO A 375 15.41 -15.47 3.54
N LYS A 376 14.09 -15.58 3.36
CA LYS A 376 13.29 -16.76 3.77
C LYS A 376 13.76 -18.02 3.04
N GLN A 377 14.14 -17.84 1.77
CA GLN A 377 14.73 -18.86 0.91
C GLN A 377 15.58 -18.20 -0.17
N VAL A 378 16.55 -18.93 -0.72
CA VAL A 378 17.24 -18.55 -1.97
C VAL A 378 16.89 -19.57 -3.04
N LEU A 379 16.20 -19.13 -4.08
CA LEU A 379 15.80 -19.95 -5.21
C LEU A 379 16.96 -20.11 -6.20
N THR A 380 16.99 -21.24 -6.88
CA THR A 380 18.00 -21.66 -7.85
C THR A 380 17.35 -22.04 -9.18
N ALA A 381 18.17 -22.33 -10.19
CA ALA A 381 17.67 -22.79 -11.49
C ALA A 381 16.88 -24.11 -11.44
N GLN A 382 17.00 -24.89 -10.36
CA GLN A 382 16.29 -26.14 -10.17
C GLN A 382 14.88 -25.96 -9.59
N ASP A 383 14.60 -24.79 -9.03
CA ASP A 383 13.32 -24.46 -8.43
C ASP A 383 12.36 -23.97 -9.52
N ILE A 384 11.11 -24.46 -9.47
CA ILE A 384 10.06 -24.08 -10.44
C ILE A 384 9.05 -23.11 -9.85
N ASP A 385 9.38 -22.48 -8.73
CA ASP A 385 8.60 -21.48 -8.00
C ASP A 385 8.00 -20.38 -8.89
N GLY A 386 8.67 -20.05 -10.00
CA GLY A 386 8.15 -19.10 -10.99
C GLY A 386 6.83 -19.56 -11.62
N VAL A 387 6.59 -20.86 -11.71
CA VAL A 387 5.33 -21.47 -12.16
C VAL A 387 4.19 -21.12 -11.19
N TYR A 388 4.41 -21.34 -9.89
CA TYR A 388 3.38 -21.10 -8.87
C TYR A 388 3.10 -19.61 -8.69
N GLY A 389 4.15 -18.80 -8.71
CA GLY A 389 4.03 -17.34 -8.67
C GLY A 389 3.33 -16.77 -9.90
N LEU A 390 3.61 -17.30 -11.09
CA LEU A 390 2.94 -16.86 -12.31
C LEU A 390 1.46 -17.29 -12.34
N ALA A 391 1.15 -18.47 -11.79
CA ALA A 391 -0.21 -18.95 -11.66
C ALA A 391 -1.05 -18.06 -10.74
N SER A 392 -0.46 -17.51 -9.65
CA SER A 392 -1.18 -16.65 -8.69
C SER A 392 -1.56 -15.27 -9.23
N PHE A 393 -1.09 -14.89 -10.42
CA PHE A 393 -1.58 -13.71 -11.13
C PHE A 393 -2.95 -13.94 -11.78
N PHE A 394 -3.30 -15.19 -12.12
CA PHE A 394 -4.56 -15.51 -12.79
C PHE A 394 -5.63 -15.86 -11.76
N SER A 395 -6.77 -15.20 -11.86
CA SER A 395 -7.94 -15.55 -11.03
C SER A 395 -8.62 -16.81 -11.56
N GLN A 396 -9.45 -17.44 -10.73
CA GLN A 396 -10.29 -18.55 -11.19
C GLN A 396 -11.18 -18.14 -12.39
N ALA A 397 -11.68 -16.91 -12.39
CA ALA A 397 -12.48 -16.38 -13.49
C ALA A 397 -11.67 -16.29 -14.79
N ASP A 398 -10.36 -16.02 -14.71
CA ASP A 398 -9.46 -16.02 -15.87
C ASP A 398 -9.29 -17.40 -16.45
N ILE A 399 -8.99 -18.38 -15.60
CA ILE A 399 -8.82 -19.77 -16.02
C ILE A 399 -10.11 -20.27 -16.67
N THR A 400 -11.27 -20.05 -16.06
CA THR A 400 -12.57 -20.40 -16.65
C THR A 400 -12.80 -19.70 -17.99
N THR A 401 -12.49 -18.41 -18.10
CA THR A 401 -12.66 -17.64 -19.35
C THR A 401 -11.76 -18.18 -20.46
N LEU A 402 -10.51 -18.52 -20.13
CA LEU A 402 -9.54 -19.11 -21.05
C LEU A 402 -9.99 -20.49 -21.52
N LEU A 403 -10.45 -21.36 -20.62
CA LEU A 403 -10.96 -22.69 -20.98
C LEU A 403 -12.19 -22.59 -21.89
N GLN A 404 -13.16 -21.73 -21.55
CA GLN A 404 -14.35 -21.51 -22.37
C GLN A 404 -14.00 -21.04 -23.79
N ALA A 405 -13.03 -20.14 -23.93
CA ALA A 405 -12.54 -19.69 -25.23
C ALA A 405 -11.82 -20.80 -26.05
N ASN A 406 -11.47 -21.92 -25.42
CA ASN A 406 -10.75 -23.05 -26.01
C ASN A 406 -11.53 -24.38 -25.89
N GLY A 407 -12.86 -24.31 -25.96
CA GLY A 407 -13.72 -25.51 -26.00
C GLY A 407 -13.82 -26.26 -24.67
N GLY A 408 -13.53 -25.61 -23.54
CA GLY A 408 -13.58 -26.20 -22.20
C GLY A 408 -12.34 -27.01 -21.83
N HIS A 409 -11.28 -26.98 -22.63
CA HIS A 409 -10.07 -27.78 -22.42
C HIS A 409 -8.80 -26.93 -22.44
N LEU A 410 -7.82 -27.30 -21.60
CA LEU A 410 -6.55 -26.60 -21.51
C LEU A 410 -5.62 -26.92 -22.71
N ALA A 411 -5.68 -28.13 -23.26
CA ALA A 411 -4.74 -28.59 -24.29
C ALA A 411 -4.68 -27.68 -25.54
N PRO A 412 -5.80 -27.22 -26.13
CA PRO A 412 -5.76 -26.27 -27.25
C PRO A 412 -5.10 -24.94 -26.89
N LEU A 413 -5.31 -24.44 -25.67
CA LEU A 413 -4.66 -23.21 -25.18
C LEU A 413 -3.15 -23.39 -25.07
N LEU A 414 -2.68 -24.53 -24.59
CA LEU A 414 -1.24 -24.82 -24.50
C LEU A 414 -0.59 -24.88 -25.89
N VAL A 415 -1.27 -25.48 -26.88
CA VAL A 415 -0.81 -25.47 -28.28
C VAL A 415 -0.72 -24.04 -28.81
N LYS A 416 -1.75 -23.21 -28.56
CA LYS A 416 -1.74 -21.80 -28.94
C LYS A 416 -0.55 -21.05 -28.32
N ILE A 417 -0.27 -21.26 -27.04
CA ILE A 417 0.88 -20.65 -26.35
C ILE A 417 2.21 -21.04 -27.01
N SER A 418 2.36 -22.28 -27.45
CA SER A 418 3.56 -22.73 -28.17
C SER A 418 3.74 -22.06 -29.53
N GLN A 419 2.68 -21.50 -30.12
CA GLN A 419 2.70 -20.85 -31.44
C GLN A 419 2.76 -19.32 -31.37
N LEU A 420 2.58 -18.72 -30.19
CA LEU A 420 2.68 -17.27 -30.02
C LEU A 420 4.09 -16.76 -30.40
N PRO A 421 4.24 -15.55 -30.94
CA PRO A 421 5.55 -15.01 -31.30
C PRO A 421 6.38 -14.72 -30.04
N ASP A 422 7.71 -14.80 -30.16
CA ASP A 422 8.63 -14.56 -29.05
C ASP A 422 8.52 -13.14 -28.45
N THR A 423 7.98 -12.17 -29.21
CA THR A 423 7.70 -10.80 -28.74
C THR A 423 6.67 -10.75 -27.61
N VAL A 424 5.77 -11.73 -27.51
CA VAL A 424 4.84 -11.86 -26.36
C VAL A 424 5.63 -12.14 -25.07
N PHE A 425 6.72 -12.89 -25.19
CA PHE A 425 7.60 -13.31 -24.10
C PHE A 425 8.89 -12.48 -24.04
N ALA A 426 8.88 -11.26 -24.56
CA ALA A 426 10.00 -10.34 -24.40
C ALA A 426 10.29 -10.07 -22.91
N ALA A 427 11.54 -9.73 -22.58
CA ALA A 427 11.93 -9.36 -21.23
C ALA A 427 11.30 -8.02 -20.83
N LYS A 428 10.15 -8.09 -20.15
CA LYS A 428 9.42 -6.97 -19.56
C LYS A 428 8.64 -7.47 -18.35
N PRO A 429 8.24 -6.59 -17.42
CA PRO A 429 7.40 -6.98 -16.29
C PRO A 429 6.19 -7.79 -16.75
N PHE A 430 5.91 -8.88 -16.06
CA PHE A 430 4.73 -9.68 -16.33
C PHE A 430 3.48 -8.91 -15.92
N SER A 431 2.51 -8.82 -16.84
CA SER A 431 1.17 -8.31 -16.59
C SER A 431 0.16 -9.38 -16.95
N ARG A 432 -0.67 -9.74 -15.97
CA ARG A 432 -1.83 -10.62 -16.13
C ARG A 432 -2.72 -10.14 -17.26
N VAL A 433 -3.12 -8.86 -17.23
CA VAL A 433 -4.08 -8.29 -18.18
C VAL A 433 -3.53 -8.30 -19.61
N ALA A 434 -2.27 -7.90 -19.81
CA ALA A 434 -1.64 -7.96 -21.11
C ALA A 434 -1.58 -9.42 -21.63
N MET A 435 -1.25 -10.37 -20.76
CA MET A 435 -1.22 -11.78 -21.14
C MET A 435 -2.62 -12.32 -21.46
N MET A 436 -3.63 -12.01 -20.64
CA MET A 436 -5.02 -12.39 -20.88
C MET A 436 -5.54 -11.89 -22.23
N GLN A 437 -5.24 -10.64 -22.60
CA GLN A 437 -5.64 -10.09 -23.90
C GLN A 437 -4.99 -10.84 -25.07
N VAL A 438 -3.71 -11.21 -24.96
CA VAL A 438 -3.00 -12.03 -25.96
C VAL A 438 -3.60 -13.44 -26.04
N LEU A 439 -3.80 -14.12 -24.90
CA LEU A 439 -4.33 -15.47 -24.85
C LEU A 439 -5.77 -15.56 -25.36
N LEU A 440 -6.57 -14.51 -25.17
CA LEU A 440 -7.93 -14.40 -25.72
C LEU A 440 -7.98 -13.85 -27.14
N ALA A 441 -6.84 -13.39 -27.69
CA ALA A 441 -6.75 -12.69 -28.97
C ALA A 441 -7.77 -11.53 -29.12
N LYS A 442 -8.04 -10.82 -28.00
CA LYS A 442 -9.05 -9.77 -27.94
C LYS A 442 -8.69 -8.77 -26.84
N ASN A 443 -8.78 -7.48 -27.17
CA ASN A 443 -8.71 -6.42 -26.17
C ASN A 443 -9.96 -6.45 -25.29
N ARG A 444 -9.75 -6.42 -23.98
CA ARG A 444 -10.81 -6.36 -22.97
C ARG A 444 -10.55 -5.20 -22.05
N ASP A 445 -11.63 -4.55 -21.65
CA ASP A 445 -11.58 -3.43 -20.71
C ASP A 445 -11.05 -3.91 -19.36
N TYR A 446 -10.28 -3.05 -18.70
CA TYR A 446 -9.80 -3.30 -17.36
C TYR A 446 -9.58 -1.96 -16.68
N CYS A 447 -10.03 -1.87 -15.42
CA CYS A 447 -10.00 -0.62 -14.63
C CYS A 447 -8.60 -0.01 -14.53
N CYS A 448 -7.59 -0.88 -14.41
CA CYS A 448 -6.41 -0.55 -13.63
C CYS A 448 -5.11 -0.64 -14.42
N LEU A 449 -5.16 -0.28 -15.71
CA LEU A 449 -3.98 -0.10 -16.56
C LEU A 449 -3.93 1.25 -17.28
N ASN A 450 -5.09 1.88 -17.52
CA ASN A 450 -5.16 3.13 -18.28
C ASN A 450 -4.97 4.34 -17.36
N THR A 451 -3.95 5.15 -17.65
CA THR A 451 -3.63 6.35 -16.89
C THR A 451 -3.96 7.65 -17.62
N THR A 452 -4.61 7.61 -18.80
CA THR A 452 -4.84 8.81 -19.64
C THR A 452 -5.71 9.86 -18.96
N GLU A 453 -6.61 9.46 -18.07
CA GLU A 453 -7.51 10.38 -17.34
C GLU A 453 -7.05 10.66 -15.91
N MET A 454 -5.79 10.33 -15.59
CA MET A 454 -5.25 10.48 -14.25
C MET A 454 -4.37 11.72 -14.14
N SER A 455 -4.45 12.38 -12.98
CA SER A 455 -3.54 13.46 -12.63
C SER A 455 -2.09 12.96 -12.52
N PRO A 456 -1.09 13.83 -12.74
CA PRO A 456 0.31 13.52 -12.47
C PRO A 456 0.51 13.01 -11.03
N PRO A 457 1.38 12.02 -10.81
CA PRO A 457 1.67 11.54 -9.45
C PRO A 457 2.54 12.58 -8.74
N VAL A 458 2.42 12.66 -7.41
CA VAL A 458 3.16 13.62 -6.59
C VAL A 458 4.03 12.86 -5.61
N VAL A 459 5.28 13.26 -5.45
CA VAL A 459 6.19 12.70 -4.44
C VAL A 459 6.00 13.38 -3.08
N SER A 460 6.23 12.64 -2.01
CA SER A 460 6.28 13.18 -0.64
C SER A 460 7.33 14.29 -0.50
N GLY A 461 7.15 15.17 0.46
CA GLY A 461 8.04 16.30 0.72
C GLY A 461 7.70 17.57 -0.07
N VAL A 462 6.80 17.52 -1.05
CA VAL A 462 6.27 18.74 -1.69
C VAL A 462 5.36 19.46 -0.67
N PRO A 463 5.70 20.68 -0.23
CA PRO A 463 4.90 21.38 0.78
C PRO A 463 3.49 21.71 0.25
N PRO A 464 2.49 21.85 1.14
CA PRO A 464 1.18 22.34 0.75
C PRO A 464 1.28 23.78 0.21
N LEU A 465 0.31 24.17 -0.62
CA LEU A 465 0.20 25.57 -1.05
C LEU A 465 -0.08 26.44 0.17
N VAL A 466 0.75 27.45 0.39
CA VAL A 466 0.52 28.46 1.42
C VAL A 466 0.01 29.71 0.72
N ILE A 467 -1.22 30.13 1.03
CA ILE A 467 -1.86 31.31 0.44
C ILE A 467 -1.39 32.55 1.20
N LYS A 468 -0.72 33.47 0.51
CA LYS A 468 -0.22 34.73 1.06
C LYS A 468 -0.55 35.93 0.18
N HIS A 469 -0.51 35.75 -1.15
CA HIS A 469 -0.59 36.85 -2.11
C HIS A 469 -1.93 36.94 -2.84
N LYS A 470 -2.69 35.84 -2.88
CA LYS A 470 -4.00 35.69 -3.54
C LYS A 470 -5.07 35.32 -2.51
N PRO A 471 -5.51 36.26 -1.65
CA PRO A 471 -6.50 35.98 -0.61
C PRO A 471 -7.83 35.43 -1.15
N GLU A 472 -8.15 35.69 -2.42
CA GLU A 472 -9.28 35.09 -3.13
C GLU A 472 -9.25 33.56 -3.16
N LEU A 473 -8.06 32.94 -3.08
CA LEU A 473 -7.91 31.49 -3.02
C LEU A 473 -8.32 30.89 -1.67
N GLN A 474 -8.41 31.69 -0.60
CA GLN A 474 -8.64 31.17 0.75
C GLN A 474 -9.98 30.43 0.83
N ALA A 475 -11.05 31.00 0.26
CA ALA A 475 -12.35 30.34 0.24
C ALA A 475 -12.31 29.03 -0.59
N PHE A 476 -11.57 28.98 -1.69
CA PHE A 476 -11.38 27.73 -2.43
C PHE A 476 -10.58 26.69 -1.63
N ALA A 477 -9.59 27.12 -0.84
CA ALA A 477 -8.87 26.24 0.07
C ALA A 477 -9.78 25.64 1.14
N ASP A 478 -10.66 26.46 1.72
CA ASP A 478 -11.54 26.05 2.82
C ASP A 478 -12.67 25.11 2.35
N TYR A 479 -13.14 25.26 1.10
CA TYR A 479 -14.37 24.58 0.64
C TYR A 479 -14.17 23.65 -0.56
N CYS A 480 -13.10 23.77 -1.34
CA CYS A 480 -12.96 23.05 -2.61
C CYS A 480 -11.67 22.23 -2.74
N PHE A 481 -10.56 22.65 -2.12
CA PHE A 481 -9.27 21.98 -2.30
C PHE A 481 -9.31 20.51 -1.87
N ALA A 482 -10.06 20.18 -0.82
CA ALA A 482 -10.20 18.81 -0.33
C ALA A 482 -10.66 17.81 -1.40
N CYS A 483 -11.42 18.27 -2.40
CA CYS A 483 -11.91 17.42 -3.49
C CYS A 483 -11.17 17.68 -4.81
N HIS A 484 -10.67 18.90 -5.05
CA HIS A 484 -10.20 19.33 -6.38
C HIS A 484 -8.70 19.59 -6.50
N ARG A 485 -7.95 19.60 -5.40
CA ARG A 485 -6.50 19.81 -5.42
C ARG A 485 -5.78 18.51 -5.09
N GLY A 486 -5.03 17.98 -6.05
CA GLY A 486 -4.38 16.67 -5.94
C GLY A 486 -5.31 15.49 -6.17
N ASN A 487 -6.48 15.70 -6.80
CA ASN A 487 -7.40 14.61 -7.10
C ASN A 487 -6.77 13.65 -8.13
N PRO A 488 -6.80 12.33 -7.91
CA PRO A 488 -6.22 11.36 -8.86
C PRO A 488 -6.92 11.36 -10.22
N ALA A 489 -8.19 11.77 -10.31
CA ALA A 489 -8.88 11.99 -11.58
C ALA A 489 -8.55 13.37 -12.17
N GLN A 490 -7.95 13.40 -13.36
CA GLN A 490 -7.50 14.63 -14.02
C GLN A 490 -8.63 15.64 -14.19
N ARG A 491 -9.83 15.18 -14.57
CA ARG A 491 -11.01 16.04 -14.77
C ARG A 491 -11.44 16.82 -13.52
N LEU A 492 -11.06 16.35 -12.33
CA LEU A 492 -11.40 16.96 -11.05
C LEU A 492 -10.24 17.75 -10.43
N ASN A 493 -9.02 17.60 -10.96
CA ASN A 493 -7.80 18.19 -10.42
C ASN A 493 -7.52 19.62 -10.93
N PHE A 494 -8.57 20.39 -11.21
CA PHE A 494 -8.45 21.74 -11.78
C PHE A 494 -8.09 22.82 -10.73
N MET A 495 -7.78 22.44 -9.48
CA MET A 495 -7.18 23.32 -8.48
C MET A 495 -5.73 22.94 -8.16
N ALA A 496 -5.09 22.16 -9.04
CA ALA A 496 -3.65 21.89 -9.00
C ALA A 496 -2.81 23.13 -9.37
N GLY A 497 -1.52 23.07 -9.12
CA GLY A 497 -0.56 24.16 -9.41
C GLY A 497 0.52 24.23 -8.35
N ALA A 498 1.73 24.64 -8.74
CA ALA A 498 2.86 24.77 -7.81
C ALA A 498 2.80 26.10 -7.04
N THR A 499 2.25 27.14 -7.67
CA THR A 499 2.15 28.50 -7.13
C THR A 499 0.70 28.96 -6.96
N GLU A 500 0.49 30.08 -6.25
CA GLU A 500 -0.84 30.69 -6.12
C GLU A 500 -1.35 31.15 -7.49
N GLU A 501 -0.47 31.66 -8.35
CA GLU A 501 -0.77 32.08 -9.71
C GLU A 501 -1.26 30.92 -10.58
N ASP A 502 -0.58 29.77 -10.54
CA ASP A 502 -1.00 28.57 -11.30
C ASP A 502 -2.40 28.11 -10.88
N VAL A 503 -2.65 28.10 -9.57
CA VAL A 503 -3.93 27.65 -9.01
C VAL A 503 -5.04 28.61 -9.39
N LEU A 504 -4.80 29.91 -9.27
CA LEU A 504 -5.76 30.94 -9.68
C LEU A 504 -6.06 30.84 -11.18
N ALA A 505 -5.04 30.70 -12.03
CA ALA A 505 -5.22 30.54 -13.46
C ALA A 505 -6.04 29.30 -13.82
N ASN A 506 -5.80 28.17 -13.14
CA ASN A 506 -6.56 26.94 -13.36
C ASN A 506 -8.03 27.08 -12.93
N ILE A 507 -8.29 27.75 -11.79
CA ILE A 507 -9.65 28.07 -11.32
C ILE A 507 -10.37 28.98 -12.33
N GLN A 508 -9.71 30.03 -12.80
CA GLN A 508 -10.27 30.98 -13.78
C GLN A 508 -10.56 30.34 -15.14
N ALA A 509 -9.76 29.34 -15.54
CA ALA A 509 -10.00 28.57 -16.76
C ALA A 509 -11.25 27.66 -16.66
N LYS A 510 -11.68 27.30 -15.44
CA LYS A 510 -12.79 26.37 -15.21
C LYS A 510 -14.12 27.11 -14.99
N LYS A 511 -14.72 27.54 -16.10
CA LYS A 511 -15.97 28.33 -16.13
C LYS A 511 -17.14 27.67 -15.40
N GLU A 512 -17.18 26.34 -15.35
CA GLU A 512 -18.25 25.56 -14.70
C GLU A 512 -18.33 25.80 -13.18
N ILE A 513 -17.24 26.26 -12.55
CA ILE A 513 -17.23 26.63 -11.12
C ILE A 513 -18.29 27.70 -10.82
N ARG A 514 -18.46 28.67 -11.73
CA ARG A 514 -19.38 29.79 -11.51
C ARG A 514 -20.84 29.34 -11.40
N ASP A 515 -21.24 28.38 -12.23
CA ASP A 515 -22.57 27.76 -12.18
C ASP A 515 -22.72 26.83 -10.97
N ALA A 516 -21.67 26.07 -10.62
CA ALA A 516 -21.68 25.17 -9.48
C ALA A 516 -21.79 25.91 -8.13
N LEU A 517 -21.39 27.18 -8.08
CA LEU A 517 -21.49 28.03 -6.89
C LEU A 517 -22.72 28.96 -6.89
N ASP A 518 -23.56 28.94 -7.93
CA ASP A 518 -24.78 29.77 -8.02
C ASP A 518 -25.96 29.18 -7.23
N TRP A 519 -25.80 29.12 -5.91
CA TRP A 519 -26.77 28.53 -5.00
C TRP A 519 -28.10 29.28 -5.02
N ALA A 520 -28.06 30.62 -5.10
CA ALA A 520 -29.27 31.46 -5.15
C ALA A 520 -30.18 31.10 -6.34
N ARG A 521 -29.58 30.71 -7.48
CA ARG A 521 -30.33 30.33 -8.67
C ARG A 521 -30.77 28.87 -8.67
N TYR A 522 -29.94 27.96 -8.18
CA TYR A 522 -30.15 26.51 -8.37
C TYR A 522 -30.61 25.75 -7.13
N GLU A 523 -30.55 26.33 -5.94
CA GLU A 523 -31.11 25.69 -4.75
C GLU A 523 -32.64 25.52 -4.92
N GLY A 524 -33.13 24.28 -4.74
CA GLY A 524 -34.55 23.95 -4.94
C GLY A 524 -34.99 23.72 -6.40
N SER A 525 -34.06 23.81 -7.36
CA SER A 525 -34.30 23.49 -8.77
C SER A 525 -33.86 22.05 -9.15
N ASP A 526 -34.16 21.65 -10.38
CA ASP A 526 -33.66 20.41 -11.02
C ASP A 526 -32.12 20.37 -11.14
N LYS A 527 -31.45 21.53 -11.08
CA LYS A 527 -29.99 21.67 -11.12
C LYS A 527 -29.34 21.67 -9.73
N ALA A 528 -30.10 21.49 -8.65
CA ALA A 528 -29.55 21.50 -7.29
C ALA A 528 -28.45 20.44 -7.07
N SER A 529 -28.48 19.32 -7.80
CA SER A 529 -27.46 18.28 -7.77
C SER A 529 -26.12 18.68 -8.39
N LYS A 530 -26.07 19.79 -9.15
CA LYS A 530 -24.86 20.35 -9.75
C LYS A 530 -24.16 21.36 -8.84
N LEU A 531 -24.80 21.74 -7.74
CA LEU A 531 -24.21 22.66 -6.77
C LEU A 531 -23.03 22.00 -6.05
N MET A 532 -21.99 22.79 -5.85
CA MET A 532 -20.80 22.38 -5.12
C MET A 532 -20.59 23.27 -3.88
N PRO A 533 -19.99 22.73 -2.81
CA PRO A 533 -19.63 21.31 -2.62
C PRO A 533 -20.85 20.37 -2.56
N PRO A 534 -20.69 19.03 -2.68
CA PRO A 534 -21.81 18.08 -2.61
C PRO A 534 -22.55 18.17 -1.27
N ARG A 535 -23.87 18.00 -1.26
CA ARG A 535 -24.72 18.21 -0.07
C ARG A 535 -24.38 17.36 1.15
N ASP A 536 -23.80 16.20 0.91
CA ASP A 536 -23.34 15.23 1.89
C ASP A 536 -21.90 15.48 2.37
N SER A 537 -21.22 16.50 1.85
CA SER A 537 -19.87 16.88 2.26
C SER A 537 -19.88 17.87 3.44
N ILE A 538 -18.83 17.79 4.26
CA ILE A 538 -18.60 18.72 5.36
C ILE A 538 -18.34 20.14 4.82
N GLN A 539 -17.68 20.24 3.67
CA GLN A 539 -17.40 21.51 3.00
C GLN A 539 -18.71 22.20 2.59
N TYR A 540 -19.74 21.47 2.18
CA TYR A 540 -21.06 22.04 1.91
C TYR A 540 -21.68 22.63 3.18
N HIS A 541 -21.65 21.90 4.29
CA HIS A 541 -22.18 22.39 5.56
C HIS A 541 -21.43 23.64 6.03
N LYS A 542 -20.11 23.68 5.91
CA LYS A 542 -19.29 24.86 6.23
C LYS A 542 -19.58 26.04 5.31
N LEU A 543 -19.66 25.84 3.99
CA LEU A 543 -19.96 26.91 3.03
C LEU A 543 -21.41 27.44 3.17
N LYS A 544 -22.35 26.59 3.57
CA LYS A 544 -23.73 26.98 3.86
C LYS A 544 -23.81 27.90 5.08
N GLN A 545 -22.94 27.71 6.06
CA GLN A 545 -22.83 28.57 7.25
C GLN A 545 -22.05 29.87 6.98
N ALA A 546 -21.26 29.91 5.90
CA ALA A 546 -20.57 31.12 5.47
C ALA A 546 -21.55 32.14 4.86
N ASP A 547 -21.15 33.42 4.88
CA ASP A 547 -21.98 34.49 4.32
C ASP A 547 -22.17 34.35 2.80
N GLU A 548 -23.25 34.92 2.28
CA GLU A 548 -23.53 34.91 0.84
C GLU A 548 -22.44 35.64 0.04
N LYS A 549 -21.77 36.61 0.67
CA LYS A 549 -20.65 37.36 0.11
C LYS A 549 -19.48 36.46 -0.24
N THR A 550 -19.17 35.44 0.56
CA THR A 550 -18.09 34.47 0.32
C THR A 550 -18.36 33.69 -0.97
N ARG A 551 -19.59 33.18 -1.14
CA ARG A 551 -19.98 32.49 -2.38
C ARG A 551 -19.93 33.42 -3.59
N GLN A 552 -20.38 34.66 -3.43
CA GLN A 552 -20.31 35.65 -4.49
C GLN A 552 -18.87 35.98 -4.90
N GLN A 553 -17.96 36.17 -3.94
CA GLN A 553 -16.53 36.39 -4.19
C GLN A 553 -15.88 35.22 -4.93
N MET A 554 -16.19 33.98 -4.53
CA MET A 554 -15.70 32.80 -5.25
C MET A 554 -16.23 32.76 -6.68
N ARG A 555 -17.50 33.11 -6.92
CA ARG A 555 -18.09 33.19 -8.27
C ARG A 555 -17.44 34.29 -9.11
N ASP A 556 -17.14 35.44 -8.53
CA ASP A 556 -16.54 36.59 -9.22
C ASP A 556 -15.05 36.40 -9.48
N THR A 557 -14.40 35.46 -8.78
CA THR A 557 -13.02 35.04 -9.09
C THR A 557 -12.93 34.33 -10.45
N VAL A 558 -14.03 33.74 -10.94
CA VAL A 558 -14.10 33.03 -12.21
C VAL A 558 -14.71 33.94 -13.29
N PRO A 559 -14.01 34.24 -14.41
CA PRO A 559 -14.50 35.15 -15.44
C PRO A 559 -15.88 34.76 -15.98
N SER A 560 -16.74 35.75 -16.19
CA SER A 560 -18.04 35.54 -16.82
C SER A 560 -17.88 35.23 -18.31
N LEU A 561 -18.80 34.44 -18.87
CA LEU A 561 -18.89 34.23 -20.33
C LEU A 561 -19.22 35.52 -21.09
N PHE A 562 -19.69 36.56 -20.40
CA PHE A 562 -20.18 37.82 -20.97
C PHE A 562 -19.44 39.06 -20.42
N ASP A 563 -18.24 38.91 -19.87
CA ASP A 563 -17.40 40.07 -19.53
C ASP A 563 -16.85 40.65 -20.85
N PHE A 564 -17.49 41.73 -21.32
CA PHE A 564 -17.03 42.57 -22.43
C PHE A 564 -16.27 43.78 -21.89
#